data_AF-A0A1W9NXY6-F1
#
_entry.id   AF-A0A1W9NXY6-F1
#
_cell.length_a   1.000
_cell.length_b   1.000
_cell.length_c   1.000
_cell.angle_alpha   90.00
_cell.angle_beta   90.00
_cell.angle_gamma   90.00
#
_symmetry.space_group_name_H-M   'P 1'
#
loop_
_entity.id
_entity.type
_entity.pdbx_description
1 polymer ?
#
loop_
_entity_poly.entity_id
_entity_poly.type
_entity_poly.pdbx_seq_one_letter_code
_entity_poly.pdbx_strand_id
1 'polypeptide(L)'
;MLELGRKSAMFHRELGKQLVSQGFSIVFLFGRKTIHTFRYIKKHSKIKVFHFSDRERLTEALIKTLHKGDVIVIKGSHKNRLDLVADTIIKDLKENT
;
A
#
# COMPACT_ATOMS: atom_id res chain seq x y z
N MET A 1 -6.83 -6.97 3.06
CA MET A 1 -7.12 -8.38 3.36
C MET A 1 -8.61 -8.59 3.23
N LEU A 2 -9.04 -9.63 2.52
CA LEU A 2 -10.47 -9.94 2.34
C LEU A 2 -10.85 -11.11 3.26
N GLU A 3 -12.16 -11.37 3.38
CA GLU A 3 -12.71 -12.55 4.07
C GLU A 3 -12.41 -12.66 5.59
N LEU A 4 -11.96 -11.56 6.22
CA LEU A 4 -11.69 -11.51 7.67
C LEU A 4 -12.93 -11.35 8.58
N GLY A 5 -14.13 -11.28 7.99
CA GLY A 5 -15.39 -11.08 8.72
C GLY A 5 -15.35 -9.90 9.71
N ARG A 6 -15.93 -10.11 10.91
CA ARG A 6 -16.01 -9.11 11.99
C ARG A 6 -14.63 -8.68 12.52
N LYS A 7 -13.60 -9.51 12.35
CA LYS A 7 -12.22 -9.23 12.81
C LYS A 7 -11.43 -8.34 11.84
N SER A 8 -12.02 -7.98 10.70
CA SER A 8 -11.36 -7.19 9.65
C SER A 8 -10.71 -5.90 10.17
N ALA A 9 -11.41 -5.11 10.99
CA ALA A 9 -10.88 -3.85 11.51
C ALA A 9 -9.66 -4.06 12.44
N MET A 10 -9.73 -5.08 13.31
CA MET A 10 -8.66 -5.43 14.23
C MET A 10 -7.39 -5.86 13.49
N PHE A 11 -7.50 -6.78 12.52
CA PHE A 11 -6.35 -7.22 11.74
C PHE A 11 -5.74 -6.10 10.90
N HIS A 12 -6.55 -5.21 10.32
CA HIS A 12 -6.03 -4.06 9.58
C HIS A 12 -5.31 -3.06 10.50
N ARG A 13 -5.75 -2.91 11.76
CA ARG A 13 -5.05 -2.11 12.76
C ARG A 13 -3.72 -2.75 13.17
N GLU A 14 -3.71 -4.07 13.39
CA GLU A 14 -2.49 -4.81 13.75
C GLU A 14 -1.43 -4.74 12.64
N LEU A 15 -1.85 -4.84 11.37
CA LEU A 15 -0.96 -4.59 10.23
C LEU A 15 -0.33 -3.19 10.32
N GLY A 16 -1.11 -2.16 10.71
CA GLY A 16 -0.59 -0.81 10.91
C GLY A 16 0.51 -0.77 11.98
N LYS A 17 0.33 -1.50 13.08
CA LYS A 17 1.33 -1.62 14.15
C LYS A 17 2.61 -2.29 13.67
N GLN A 18 2.49 -3.39 12.93
CA GLN A 18 3.64 -4.08 12.32
C GLN A 18 4.41 -3.16 11.36
N LEU A 19 3.71 -2.46 10.47
CA LEU A 19 4.33 -1.54 9.51
C LEU A 19 5.10 -0.40 10.20
N VAL A 20 4.55 0.15 11.29
CA VAL A 20 5.25 1.18 12.10
C VAL A 20 6.54 0.63 12.71
N SER A 21 6.55 -0.63 13.14
CA SER A 21 7.74 -1.26 13.75
C SER A 21 8.84 -1.67 12.77
N GLN A 22 8.54 -1.74 11.47
CA GLN A 22 9.42 -2.32 10.45
C GLN A 22 10.22 -1.29 9.62
N GLY A 23 10.09 0.01 9.92
CA GLY A 23 10.96 1.04 9.32
C GLY A 23 10.65 1.44 7.87
N PHE A 24 9.43 1.23 7.37
CA PHE A 24 9.03 1.69 6.03
C PHE A 24 9.06 3.22 5.93
N SER A 25 9.65 3.76 4.85
CA SER A 25 9.64 5.21 4.58
C SER A 25 8.28 5.70 4.08
N ILE A 26 7.66 4.94 3.17
CA ILE A 26 6.39 5.29 2.52
C ILE A 26 5.48 4.06 2.50
N VAL A 27 4.19 4.23 2.80
CA VAL A 27 3.18 3.17 2.75
C VAL A 27 1.99 3.62 1.92
N PHE A 28 1.70 2.87 0.85
CA PHE A 28 0.50 3.03 0.03
C PHE A 28 -0.54 1.98 0.41
N LEU A 29 -1.77 2.41 0.71
CA LEU A 29 -2.86 1.54 1.13
C LEU A 29 -4.01 1.60 0.12
N PHE A 30 -4.48 0.44 -0.33
CA PHE A 30 -5.58 0.34 -1.29
C PHE A 30 -6.79 -0.41 -0.71
N GLY A 31 -7.98 0.13 -0.93
CA GLY A 31 -9.27 -0.45 -0.57
C GLY A 31 -9.84 0.06 0.76
N ARG A 32 -11.18 0.08 0.88
CA ARG A 32 -11.89 0.74 1.99
C ARG A 32 -11.45 0.27 3.39
N LYS A 33 -11.20 -1.04 3.55
CA LYS A 33 -10.85 -1.66 4.85
C LYS A 33 -9.46 -1.27 5.36
N THR A 34 -8.56 -0.81 4.50
CA THR A 34 -7.21 -0.38 4.91
C THR A 34 -7.21 0.97 5.62
N ILE A 35 -8.37 1.66 5.75
CA ILE A 35 -8.49 2.89 6.53
C ILE A 35 -8.06 2.70 8.00
N HIS A 36 -8.27 1.51 8.58
CA HIS A 36 -7.82 1.21 9.93
C HIS A 36 -6.28 1.13 10.02
N THR A 37 -5.63 0.60 8.99
CA THR A 37 -4.17 0.61 8.82
C THR A 37 -3.67 2.05 8.69
N PHE A 38 -4.28 2.85 7.81
CA PHE A 38 -3.94 4.25 7.57
C PHE A 38 -3.97 5.08 8.86
N ARG A 39 -5.10 5.04 9.57
CA ARG A 39 -5.31 5.79 10.81
C ARG A 39 -4.29 5.42 11.88
N TYR A 40 -3.93 4.13 11.98
CA TYR A 40 -2.92 3.70 12.95
C TYR A 40 -1.55 4.28 12.61
N ILE A 41 -1.07 4.09 11.36
CA ILE A 41 0.25 4.59 10.93
C ILE A 41 0.34 6.11 11.10
N LYS A 42 -0.70 6.84 10.66
CA LYS A 42 -0.76 8.30 10.74
C LYS A 42 -0.69 8.84 12.17
N LYS A 43 -1.24 8.11 13.15
CA LYS A 43 -1.24 8.51 14.56
C LYS A 43 0.06 8.15 15.30
N HIS A 44 0.73 7.07 14.91
CA HIS A 44 1.82 6.48 15.71
C HIS A 44 3.20 6.55 15.04
N SER A 45 3.33 7.21 13.89
CA SER A 45 4.60 7.30 13.18
C SER A 45 4.68 8.53 12.28
N LYS A 46 5.88 8.81 11.79
CA LYS A 46 6.14 9.83 10.76
C LYS A 46 6.18 9.23 9.35
N ILE A 47 5.85 7.95 9.19
CA ILE A 47 5.81 7.27 7.89
C ILE A 47 4.87 8.04 6.95
N LYS A 48 5.34 8.31 5.73
CA LYS A 48 4.51 8.95 4.71
C LYS A 48 3.48 7.94 4.23
N VAL A 49 2.23 8.09 4.66
CA VAL A 49 1.17 7.12 4.39
C VAL A 49 0.08 7.73 3.52
N PHE A 50 -0.36 6.96 2.52
CA PHE A 50 -1.42 7.34 1.59
C PHE A 50 -2.50 6.26 1.52
N HIS A 51 -3.76 6.66 1.31
CA HIS A 51 -4.90 5.75 1.20
C HIS A 51 -5.68 6.02 -0.09
N PHE A 52 -5.97 4.96 -0.84
CA PHE A 52 -6.62 5.00 -2.14
C PHE A 52 -7.81 4.05 -2.18
N SER A 53 -8.88 4.49 -2.84
CA SER A 53 -10.01 3.66 -3.26
C SER A 53 -10.03 3.39 -4.76
N ASP A 54 -9.17 4.07 -5.50
CA ASP A 54 -9.05 4.04 -6.96
C ASP A 54 -7.65 3.54 -7.30
N ARG A 55 -7.57 2.56 -8.20
CA ARG A 55 -6.33 1.84 -8.46
C ARG A 55 -5.44 2.62 -9.42
N GLU A 56 -6.04 3.30 -10.38
CA GLU A 56 -5.37 4.12 -11.37
C GLU A 56 -4.64 5.27 -10.66
N ARG A 57 -5.31 5.94 -9.71
CA ARG A 57 -4.68 6.96 -8.84
C ARG A 57 -3.58 6.41 -7.95
N LEU A 58 -3.74 5.19 -7.43
CA LEU A 58 -2.67 4.51 -6.68
C LEU A 58 -1.45 4.31 -7.57
N THR A 59 -1.65 3.78 -8.78
CA THR A 59 -0.57 3.50 -9.75
C THR A 59 0.17 4.77 -10.14
N GLU A 60 -0.56 5.84 -10.50
CA GLU A 60 0.03 7.13 -10.84
C GLU A 60 0.86 7.72 -9.69
N ALA A 61 0.33 7.68 -8.46
CA ALA A 61 1.03 8.20 -7.30
C ALA A 61 2.32 7.40 -7.00
N LEU A 62 2.27 6.09 -7.23
CA LEU A 62 3.39 5.20 -7.00
C LEU A 62 4.49 5.43 -8.04
N ILE A 63 4.16 5.49 -9.34
CA ILE A 63 5.12 5.79 -10.42
C ILE A 63 5.83 7.13 -10.16
N LYS A 64 5.08 8.18 -9.79
CA LYS A 64 5.65 9.50 -9.47
C LYS A 64 6.52 9.54 -8.20
N THR A 65 6.43 8.51 -7.35
CA THR A 65 7.16 8.45 -6.08
C THR A 65 8.42 7.62 -6.17
N LEU A 66 8.49 6.64 -7.07
CA LEU A 66 9.61 5.72 -7.20
C LEU A 66 10.85 6.41 -7.77
N HIS A 67 12.01 6.08 -7.21
CA HIS A 67 13.31 6.47 -7.69
C HIS A 67 14.22 5.25 -7.86
N LYS A 68 15.28 5.39 -8.65
CA LYS A 68 16.29 4.34 -8.81
C LYS A 68 16.91 3.98 -7.45
N GLY A 69 16.92 2.69 -7.13
CA GLY A 69 17.43 2.16 -5.86
C GLY A 69 16.36 1.91 -4.79
N ASP A 70 15.12 2.35 -5.02
CA ASP A 70 14.01 2.03 -4.12
C ASP A 70 13.69 0.53 -4.12
N VAL A 71 13.33 0.00 -2.95
CA VAL A 71 12.81 -1.37 -2.79
C VAL A 71 11.31 -1.29 -2.51
N ILE A 72 10.53 -1.97 -3.35
CA ILE A 72 9.08 -2.01 -3.22
C ILE A 72 8.57 -3.42 -2.89
N VAL A 73 7.61 -3.50 -1.96
CA VAL A 73 6.85 -4.71 -1.67
C VAL A 73 5.37 -4.46 -1.98
N ILE A 74 4.81 -5.26 -2.89
CA ILE A 74 3.38 -5.21 -3.24
C ILE A 74 2.68 -6.42 -2.62
N LYS A 75 1.68 -6.18 -1.77
CA LYS A 75 0.91 -7.22 -1.10
C LYS A 75 -0.59 -6.91 -1.11
N GLY A 76 -1.39 -7.88 -1.52
CA GLY A 76 -2.85 -7.79 -1.48
C GLY A 76 -3.52 -9.14 -1.71
N SER A 77 -4.82 -9.21 -1.43
CA SER A 77 -5.65 -10.34 -1.86
C SER A 77 -5.84 -10.29 -3.38
N HIS A 78 -5.93 -11.45 -4.03
CA HIS A 78 -6.04 -11.53 -5.50
C HIS A 78 -7.18 -10.68 -6.08
N LYS A 79 -8.35 -10.64 -5.43
CA LYS A 79 -9.50 -9.79 -5.84
C LYS A 79 -9.19 -8.29 -5.87
N ASN A 80 -8.15 -7.79 -5.19
CA ASN A 80 -7.75 -6.38 -5.26
C ASN A 80 -7.01 -6.05 -6.57
N ARG A 81 -6.59 -7.06 -7.31
CA ARG A 81 -5.91 -6.95 -8.60
C ARG A 81 -4.69 -6.01 -8.58
N LEU A 82 -3.85 -6.15 -7.53
CA LEU A 82 -2.59 -5.42 -7.40
C LEU A 82 -1.48 -5.96 -8.30
N ASP A 83 -1.67 -7.15 -8.88
CA ASP A 83 -0.87 -7.68 -10.00
C ASP A 83 -0.82 -6.66 -11.14
N LEU A 84 -1.96 -6.07 -11.53
CA LEU A 84 -2.01 -5.08 -12.61
C LEU A 84 -1.24 -3.80 -12.27
N VAL A 85 -1.18 -3.42 -10.99
CA VAL A 85 -0.36 -2.30 -10.53
C VAL A 85 1.12 -2.64 -10.68
N ALA A 86 1.52 -3.83 -10.25
CA ALA A 86 2.90 -4.30 -10.39
C ALA A 86 3.34 -4.37 -11.86
N ASP A 87 2.51 -4.93 -12.73
CA ASP A 87 2.80 -5.05 -14.17
C ASP A 87 2.99 -3.67 -14.82
N THR A 88 2.14 -2.70 -14.45
CA THR A 88 2.22 -1.33 -14.97
C THR A 88 3.51 -0.65 -14.53
N ILE A 89 3.90 -0.80 -13.26
CA ILE A 89 5.16 -0.26 -12.73
C ILE A 89 6.35 -0.89 -13.44
N ILE A 90 6.36 -2.22 -13.61
CA ILE A 90 7.45 -2.93 -14.29
C ILE A 90 7.58 -2.46 -15.74
N LYS A 91 6.46 -2.25 -16.43
CA LYS A 91 6.45 -1.72 -17.79
C LYS A 91 7.01 -0.29 -17.84
N ASP A 92 6.51 0.59 -16.99
CA ASP A 92 6.96 1.99 -16.90
C ASP A 92 8.46 2.09 -16.61
N LEU A 93 8.98 1.27 -15.68
CA LEU A 93 10.41 1.22 -15.40
C LEU A 93 11.21 0.75 -16.62
N LYS A 94 10.75 -0.24 -17.38
CA LYS A 94 11.47 -0.71 -18.58
C LYS A 94 11.49 0.29 -19.73
N GLU A 95 10.48 1.15 -19.83
CA GLU A 95 10.37 2.15 -20.89
C GLU A 95 11.14 3.44 -20.56
N ASN A 96 11.38 3.71 -19.28
CA ASN A 96 12.03 4.93 -18.78
C ASN A 96 13.45 4.71 -18.19
N THR A 97 14.04 3.52 -18.33
CA THR A 97 15.44 3.21 -17.93
C THR A 97 16.31 2.93 -19.14
#